data_AF-A0A0G2HPR8-F1
#
_entry.id   AF-A0A0G2HPR8-F1
#
_cell.length_a   1.000
_cell.length_b   1.000
_cell.length_c   1.000
_cell.angle_alpha   90.00
_cell.angle_beta   90.00
_cell.angle_gamma   90.00
#
_symmetry.space_group_name_H-M   'P 1'
#
loop_
_entity.id
_entity.type
_entity.pdbx_description
1 polymer ?
#
loop_
_entity_poly.entity_id
_entity_poly.type
_entity_poly.pdbx_seq_one_letter_code
_entity_poly.pdbx_strand_id
1 'polypeptide(L)'
;MRIFLLPISTRRTLLYAHRLKSATASQQAKQSLLEKIQSKAAKTWAEWEQKESGWQKTVVGYGNEALKRIPYEEWALKSVPPLSTKRKDDELRGDDKVEVIYPRKLVSADKVTEVLHALGTEHAQPEGGETMLLSQANGKIMTQALDLPQLETELERAIWQVETAIEKQTAERSASKKDDPKSQ
;
A
#
# COMPACT_ATOMS: atom_id res chain seq x y z
N MET A 1 -15.06 -3.58 -7.00
CA MET A 1 -13.76 -2.96 -6.65
C MET A 1 -12.88 -4.09 -6.14
N ARG A 2 -11.58 -4.11 -6.45
CA ARG A 2 -10.65 -5.10 -5.89
C ARG A 2 -9.81 -4.40 -4.83
N ILE A 3 -9.76 -4.96 -3.63
CA ILE A 3 -8.88 -4.50 -2.55
C ILE A 3 -7.72 -5.49 -2.48
N PHE A 4 -6.51 -4.96 -2.47
CA PHE A 4 -5.28 -5.70 -2.26
C PHE A 4 -4.72 -5.35 -0.89
N LEU A 5 -4.38 -6.37 -0.12
CA LEU A 5 -3.66 -6.26 1.14
C LEU A 5 -2.29 -6.89 0.92
N LEU A 6 -1.26 -6.06 0.85
CA LEU A 6 0.10 -6.50 0.54
C LEU A 6 0.95 -6.47 1.81
N PRO A 7 1.34 -7.63 2.36
CA PRO A 7 2.15 -7.68 3.57
C PRO A 7 3.57 -7.24 3.25
N ILE A 8 3.97 -6.04 3.70
CA ILE A 8 5.31 -5.48 3.46
C ILE A 8 6.31 -6.05 4.45
N SER A 9 5.92 -6.09 5.72
CA SER A 9 6.65 -6.71 6.81
C SER A 9 5.75 -7.67 7.55
N THR A 10 6.33 -8.40 8.49
CA THR A 10 5.60 -9.26 9.41
C THR A 10 4.57 -8.52 10.28
N ARG A 11 4.57 -7.17 10.29
CA ARG A 11 3.66 -6.36 11.12
C ARG A 11 2.93 -5.26 10.35
N ARG A 12 3.28 -5.02 9.08
CA ARG A 12 2.78 -3.89 8.30
C ARG A 12 2.31 -4.33 6.93
N THR A 13 1.17 -3.80 6.54
CA THR A 13 0.45 -4.17 5.31
C THR A 13 0.08 -2.91 4.56
N LEU A 14 0.33 -2.89 3.26
CA LEU A 14 -0.17 -1.84 2.37
C LEU A 14 -1.58 -2.21 1.87
N LEU A 15 -2.51 -1.30 2.03
CA LEU A 15 -3.86 -1.39 1.47
C LEU A 15 -3.90 -0.66 0.13
N TYR A 16 -4.36 -1.32 -0.93
CA TYR A 16 -4.54 -0.69 -2.24
C TYR A 16 -5.88 -1.06 -2.86
N ALA A 17 -6.67 -0.06 -3.24
CA ALA A 17 -7.95 -0.27 -3.89
C ALA A 17 -7.84 -0.04 -5.41
N HIS A 18 -8.10 -1.08 -6.19
CA HIS A 18 -8.21 -1.00 -7.63
C HIS A 18 -9.69 -0.94 -8.05
N ARG A 19 -10.05 0.14 -8.73
CA ARG A 19 -11.39 0.30 -9.28
C ARG A 19 -11.55 -0.55 -10.54
N LEU A 20 -12.53 -1.45 -10.52
CA LEU A 20 -12.93 -2.21 -11.71
C LEU A 20 -13.66 -1.28 -12.69
N LYS A 21 -13.39 -1.45 -13.98
CA LYS A 21 -14.03 -0.72 -15.08
C LYS A 21 -15.52 -1.10 -15.16
N SER A 22 -16.34 -0.47 -14.31
CA SER A 22 -17.79 -0.65 -14.24
C SER A 22 -18.46 0.70 -13.96
N ALA A 23 -18.07 1.74 -14.70
CA ALA A 23 -18.71 3.04 -14.62
C ALA A 23 -19.59 3.25 -15.86
N THR A 24 -20.74 3.89 -15.69
CA THR A 24 -21.58 4.37 -16.80
C THR A 24 -20.74 5.26 -17.74
N ALA A 25 -21.00 5.18 -19.05
CA ALA A 25 -20.16 5.79 -20.10
C ALA A 25 -19.79 7.27 -19.87
N SER A 26 -20.67 8.06 -19.25
CA SER A 26 -20.45 9.48 -18.92
C SER A 26 -19.49 9.70 -17.74
N GLN A 27 -19.54 8.85 -16.71
CA GLN A 27 -18.57 8.85 -15.61
C GLN A 27 -17.22 8.32 -16.07
N GLN A 28 -17.22 7.33 -16.98
CA GLN A 28 -16.01 6.78 -17.56
C GLN A 28 -15.29 7.77 -18.48
N ALA A 29 -16.02 8.61 -19.23
CA ALA A 29 -15.44 9.65 -20.09
C ALA A 29 -14.74 10.77 -19.28
N LYS A 30 -15.38 11.27 -18.22
CA LYS A 30 -14.78 12.29 -17.32
C LYS A 30 -13.58 11.72 -16.54
N GLN A 31 -13.68 10.48 -16.06
CA GLN A 31 -12.58 9.78 -15.39
C GLN A 31 -11.43 9.51 -16.36
N SER A 32 -11.70 9.12 -17.60
CA SER A 32 -10.66 8.93 -18.62
C SER A 32 -9.88 10.22 -18.91
N LEU A 33 -10.53 11.39 -18.86
CA LEU A 33 -9.83 12.67 -19.05
C LEU A 33 -8.93 13.00 -17.84
N LEU A 34 -9.42 12.78 -16.62
CA LEU A 34 -8.61 12.92 -15.40
C LEU A 34 -7.46 11.92 -15.37
N GLU A 35 -7.70 10.65 -15.72
CA GLU A 35 -6.68 9.60 -15.83
C GLU A 35 -5.62 9.96 -16.87
N LYS A 36 -6.00 10.53 -18.02
CA LYS A 36 -5.05 11.00 -19.03
C LYS A 36 -4.17 12.14 -18.50
N ILE A 37 -4.76 13.09 -17.77
CA ILE A 37 -4.00 14.19 -17.15
C ILE A 37 -3.05 13.64 -16.10
N GLN A 38 -3.53 12.76 -15.22
CA GLN A 38 -2.72 12.15 -14.18
C GLN A 38 -1.60 11.30 -14.76
N SER A 39 -1.87 10.53 -15.82
CA SER A 39 -0.86 9.74 -16.54
C SER A 39 0.18 10.63 -17.19
N LYS A 40 -0.22 11.75 -17.81
CA LYS A 40 0.71 12.74 -18.36
C LYS A 40 1.58 13.35 -17.26
N ALA A 41 0.98 13.78 -16.15
CA ALA A 41 1.71 14.35 -15.02
C ALA A 41 2.72 13.34 -14.44
N ALA A 42 2.32 12.08 -14.26
CA ALA A 42 3.18 11.00 -13.80
C ALA A 42 4.34 10.74 -14.76
N LYS A 43 4.07 10.72 -16.08
CA LYS A 43 5.11 10.55 -17.10
C LYS A 43 6.10 11.72 -17.10
N THR A 44 5.61 12.95 -17.06
CA THR A 44 6.47 14.15 -16.99
C THR A 44 7.32 14.14 -15.72
N TRP A 45 6.74 13.74 -14.58
CA TRP A 45 7.48 13.62 -13.32
C TRP A 45 8.60 12.57 -13.41
N ALA A 46 8.30 11.39 -13.95
CA ALA A 46 9.29 10.33 -14.17
C ALA A 46 10.40 10.77 -15.14
N GLU A 47 10.05 11.50 -16.21
CA GLU A 47 11.04 12.09 -17.12
C GLU A 47 11.95 13.11 -16.43
N TRP A 48 11.42 13.90 -15.49
CA TRP A 48 12.21 14.85 -14.71
C TRP A 48 13.14 14.15 -13.70
N GLU A 49 12.72 13.01 -13.16
CA GLU A 49 13.51 12.22 -12.22
C GLU A 49 14.78 11.65 -12.87
N GLN A 50 14.71 11.28 -14.15
CA GLN A 50 15.84 10.75 -14.92
C GLN A 50 16.86 11.82 -15.34
N LYS A 51 16.57 13.11 -15.15
CA LYS A 51 17.52 14.18 -15.49
C LYS A 51 18.67 14.21 -14.49
N GLU A 52 19.89 14.33 -15.00
CA GLU A 52 21.10 14.40 -14.18
C GLU A 52 21.22 15.72 -13.40
N SER A 53 20.68 16.83 -13.93
CA SER A 53 20.74 18.15 -13.28
C SER A 53 19.68 19.14 -13.80
N GLY A 54 19.58 20.29 -13.14
CA GLY A 54 18.70 21.40 -13.52
C GLY A 54 17.51 21.60 -12.57
N TRP A 55 16.77 22.69 -12.78
CA TRP A 55 15.65 23.08 -11.89
C TRP A 55 14.57 21.98 -11.78
N GLN A 56 14.35 21.20 -12.84
CA GLN A 56 13.41 20.08 -12.84
C GLN A 56 13.82 18.99 -11.85
N LYS A 57 15.11 18.65 -11.83
CA LYS A 57 15.66 17.69 -10.87
C LYS A 57 15.57 18.23 -9.44
N THR A 58 15.80 19.53 -9.25
CA THR A 58 15.62 20.19 -7.94
C THR A 58 14.17 20.13 -7.47
N VAL A 59 13.20 20.40 -8.35
CA VAL A 59 11.76 20.31 -8.04
C VAL A 59 11.37 18.88 -7.67
N VAL A 60 11.82 17.88 -8.45
CA VAL A 60 11.58 16.46 -8.12
C VAL A 60 12.22 16.09 -6.79
N GLY A 61 13.47 16.51 -6.55
CA GLY A 61 14.17 16.22 -5.30
C GLY A 61 13.45 16.78 -4.08
N TYR A 62 13.05 18.07 -4.13
CA TYR A 62 12.30 18.69 -3.05
C TYR A 62 10.90 18.08 -2.88
N GLY A 63 10.21 17.82 -4.00
CA GLY A 63 8.88 17.20 -4.01
C GLY A 63 8.92 15.79 -3.40
N ASN A 64 9.87 14.96 -3.81
CA ASN A 64 10.06 13.61 -3.26
C ASN A 64 10.39 13.67 -1.76
N GLU A 65 11.21 14.62 -1.32
CA GLU A 65 11.53 14.79 0.10
C GLU A 65 10.31 15.23 0.93
N ALA A 66 9.47 16.10 0.38
CA ALA A 66 8.20 16.45 0.99
C ALA A 66 7.23 15.25 1.05
N LEU A 67 7.14 14.48 -0.03
CA LEU A 67 6.28 13.29 -0.13
C LEU A 67 6.69 12.17 0.84
N LYS A 68 7.98 12.01 1.14
CA LYS A 68 8.47 11.04 2.14
C LYS A 68 7.88 11.28 3.53
N ARG A 69 7.45 12.51 3.85
CA ARG A 69 6.85 12.84 5.15
C ARG A 69 5.44 12.30 5.31
N ILE A 70 4.77 11.97 4.21
CA ILE A 70 3.41 11.44 4.25
C ILE A 70 3.52 9.94 4.54
N PRO A 71 2.91 9.42 5.62
CA PRO A 71 2.86 7.99 5.89
C PRO A 71 2.26 7.23 4.71
N TYR A 72 2.86 6.10 4.34
CA TYR A 72 2.39 5.31 3.21
C TYR A 72 0.94 4.85 3.40
N GLU A 73 0.50 4.62 4.64
CA GLU A 73 -0.88 4.25 4.97
C GLU A 73 -1.87 5.34 4.55
N GLU A 74 -1.58 6.60 4.89
CA GLU A 74 -2.43 7.74 4.55
C GLU A 74 -2.46 7.98 3.04
N TRP A 75 -1.29 7.91 2.42
CA TRP A 75 -1.20 8.12 0.98
C TRP A 75 -1.92 7.02 0.19
N ALA A 76 -1.88 5.78 0.67
CA ALA A 76 -2.54 4.67 0.02
C ALA A 76 -4.08 4.81 -0.01
N LEU A 77 -4.67 5.56 0.94
CA LEU A 77 -6.10 5.86 0.97
C LEU A 77 -6.58 6.66 -0.25
N LYS A 78 -5.69 7.33 -1.00
CA LYS A 78 -6.05 7.98 -2.26
C LYS A 78 -6.68 7.03 -3.29
N SER A 79 -6.35 5.74 -3.19
CA SER A 79 -6.88 4.69 -4.06
C SER A 79 -8.29 4.28 -3.66
N VAL A 80 -8.67 4.50 -2.39
CA VAL A 80 -9.96 4.13 -1.84
C VAL A 80 -10.99 5.15 -2.30
N PRO A 81 -12.06 4.72 -3.02
CA PRO A 81 -13.09 5.65 -3.44
C PRO A 81 -13.82 6.20 -2.21
N PRO A 82 -14.24 7.48 -2.23
CA PRO A 82 -15.06 8.01 -1.16
C PRO A 82 -16.34 7.19 -1.03
N LEU A 83 -16.73 6.90 0.21
CA LEU A 83 -17.98 6.24 0.51
C LEU A 83 -19.12 7.17 0.07
N SER A 84 -19.79 6.85 -1.04
CA SER A 84 -21.02 7.55 -1.44
C SER A 84 -22.06 7.37 -0.34
N THR A 85 -22.84 8.41 -0.03
CA THR A 85 -23.94 8.32 0.94
C THR A 85 -24.87 7.16 0.61
N LYS A 86 -25.16 6.94 -0.69
CA LYS A 86 -25.94 5.79 -1.14
C LYS A 86 -25.27 4.46 -0.79
N ARG A 87 -23.96 4.34 -1.01
CA ARG A 87 -23.22 3.10 -0.72
C ARG A 87 -23.11 2.85 0.79
N LYS A 88 -22.99 3.90 1.61
CA LYS A 88 -23.04 3.80 3.07
C LYS A 88 -24.38 3.24 3.54
N ASP A 89 -25.48 3.74 2.97
CA ASP A 89 -26.82 3.27 3.29
C ASP A 89 -27.03 1.83 2.79
N ASP A 90 -26.52 1.48 1.61
CA ASP A 90 -26.58 0.12 1.05
C ASP A 90 -25.79 -0.88 1.93
N GLU A 91 -24.58 -0.51 2.38
CA GLU A 91 -23.74 -1.30 3.30
C GLU A 91 -24.38 -1.48 4.67
N LEU A 92 -25.00 -0.43 5.23
CA LEU A 92 -25.74 -0.48 6.50
C LEU A 92 -26.99 -1.36 6.42
N ARG A 93 -27.61 -1.47 5.23
CA ARG A 93 -28.72 -2.39 5.00
C ARG A 93 -28.29 -3.85 4.89
N GLY A 94 -27.00 -4.13 4.67
CA GLY A 94 -26.43 -5.47 4.65
C GLY A 94 -26.88 -6.33 3.46
N ASP A 95 -27.39 -5.72 2.40
CA ASP A 95 -27.99 -6.44 1.26
C ASP A 95 -26.95 -6.80 0.17
N ASP A 96 -25.72 -6.30 0.32
CA ASP A 96 -24.62 -6.52 -0.62
C ASP A 96 -23.93 -7.88 -0.38
N LYS A 97 -23.91 -8.73 -1.41
CA LYS A 97 -23.14 -9.98 -1.40
C LYS A 97 -21.66 -9.72 -1.65
N VAL A 98 -20.83 -9.99 -0.65
CA VAL A 98 -19.37 -9.96 -0.76
C VAL A 98 -18.85 -11.29 -1.31
N GLU A 99 -18.28 -11.27 -2.51
CA GLU A 99 -17.65 -12.46 -3.10
C GLU A 99 -16.24 -12.65 -2.52
N VAL A 100 -15.97 -13.83 -1.95
CA VAL A 100 -14.66 -14.17 -1.38
C VAL A 100 -14.00 -15.25 -2.23
N ILE A 101 -12.82 -14.93 -2.76
CA ILE A 101 -11.95 -15.88 -3.47
C ILE A 101 -10.84 -16.29 -2.52
N TYR A 102 -10.72 -17.60 -2.24
CA TYR A 102 -9.72 -18.14 -1.32
C TYR A 102 -9.10 -19.44 -1.87
N PRO A 103 -7.86 -19.77 -1.48
CA PRO A 103 -7.19 -20.98 -1.92
C PRO A 103 -7.79 -22.21 -1.23
N ARG A 104 -8.70 -22.92 -1.92
CA ARG A 104 -9.38 -24.13 -1.41
C ARG A 104 -8.45 -25.25 -0.94
N LYS A 105 -7.19 -25.28 -1.41
CA LYS A 105 -6.18 -26.25 -0.96
C LYS A 105 -5.60 -25.94 0.42
N LEU A 106 -5.63 -24.66 0.83
CA LEU A 106 -5.05 -24.18 2.09
C LEU A 106 -6.11 -23.95 3.17
N VAL A 107 -7.32 -23.53 2.78
CA VAL A 107 -8.41 -23.20 3.71
C VAL A 107 -9.70 -23.87 3.25
N SER A 108 -10.36 -24.60 4.15
CA SER A 108 -11.66 -25.22 3.91
C SER A 108 -12.79 -24.19 3.98
N ALA A 109 -13.86 -24.40 3.20
CA ALA A 109 -14.93 -23.42 3.01
C ALA A 109 -15.62 -22.97 4.30
N ASP A 110 -15.80 -23.91 5.22
CA ASP A 110 -16.37 -23.74 6.56
C ASP A 110 -15.51 -22.85 7.47
N LYS A 111 -14.19 -22.84 7.27
CA LYS A 111 -13.24 -22.06 8.07
C LYS A 111 -12.97 -20.68 7.49
N VAL A 112 -13.43 -20.37 6.29
CA VAL A 112 -13.12 -19.09 5.62
C VAL A 112 -13.57 -17.91 6.46
N THR A 113 -14.79 -17.94 7.01
CA THR A 113 -15.31 -16.84 7.83
C THR A 113 -14.52 -16.67 9.13
N GLU A 114 -14.16 -17.77 9.79
CA GLU A 114 -13.35 -17.77 11.00
C GLU A 114 -11.95 -17.21 10.72
N VAL A 115 -11.29 -17.68 9.66
CA VAL A 115 -9.97 -17.19 9.24
C VAL A 115 -10.02 -15.71 8.86
N LEU A 116 -11.06 -15.27 8.13
CA LEU A 116 -11.23 -13.85 7.80
C LEU A 116 -11.48 -13.00 9.05
N HIS A 117 -12.26 -13.49 10.01
CA HIS A 117 -12.48 -12.82 11.28
C HIS A 117 -11.16 -12.70 12.05
N ALA A 118 -10.44 -13.81 12.23
CA ALA A 118 -9.13 -13.83 12.87
C ALA A 118 -8.14 -12.88 12.17
N LEU A 119 -8.04 -12.91 10.85
CA LEU A 119 -7.19 -11.97 10.10
C LEU A 119 -7.63 -10.50 10.25
N GLY A 120 -8.93 -10.25 10.45
CA GLY A 120 -9.49 -8.91 10.64
C GLY A 120 -9.35 -8.38 12.06
N THR A 121 -9.34 -9.25 13.07
CA THR A 121 -9.29 -8.87 14.49
C THR A 121 -7.92 -9.09 15.13
N GLU A 122 -7.19 -10.11 14.68
CA GLU A 122 -5.91 -10.53 15.21
C GLU A 122 -4.81 -9.99 14.30
N HIS A 123 -4.08 -8.99 14.78
CA HIS A 123 -2.81 -8.65 14.18
C HIS A 123 -1.82 -9.72 14.66
N ALA A 124 -1.52 -10.70 13.80
CA ALA A 124 -0.46 -11.67 14.05
C ALA A 124 0.83 -10.90 14.36
N GLN A 125 1.20 -10.82 15.63
CA GLN A 125 2.50 -10.33 16.06
C GLN A 125 3.41 -11.56 16.11
N PRO A 126 4.35 -11.72 15.17
CA PRO A 126 5.33 -12.78 15.32
C PRO A 126 6.17 -12.48 16.56
N GLU A 127 6.36 -13.52 17.37
CA GLU A 127 7.33 -13.57 18.47
C GLU A 127 8.74 -13.45 17.85
N GLY A 128 9.21 -12.21 17.69
CA GLY A 128 10.42 -11.87 16.95
C GLY A 128 10.41 -10.40 16.50
N GLY A 129 11.59 -9.85 16.24
CA GLY A 129 11.71 -8.51 15.65
C GLY A 129 10.91 -8.37 14.35
N GLU A 130 10.47 -7.16 14.02
CA GLU A 130 9.80 -6.91 12.75
C GLU A 130 10.75 -7.23 11.58
N THR A 131 10.31 -8.06 10.63
CA THR A 131 11.13 -8.53 9.50
C THR A 131 10.43 -8.19 8.18
N MET A 132 11.20 -7.77 7.17
CA MET A 132 10.68 -7.50 5.83
C MET A 132 10.22 -8.78 5.13
N LEU A 133 9.04 -8.73 4.50
CA LEU A 133 8.48 -9.80 3.67
C LEU A 133 8.61 -9.48 2.18
N LEU A 134 8.61 -8.19 1.84
CA LEU A 134 8.80 -7.71 0.47
C LEU A 134 10.08 -6.88 0.36
N SER A 135 10.82 -7.11 -0.72
CA SER A 135 11.91 -6.26 -1.17
C SER A 135 11.48 -5.46 -2.39
N GLN A 136 12.23 -4.40 -2.73
CA GLN A 136 11.95 -3.59 -3.93
C GLN A 136 11.89 -4.44 -5.21
N ALA A 137 12.79 -5.41 -5.36
CA ALA A 137 12.82 -6.32 -6.51
C ALA A 137 11.55 -7.20 -6.59
N ASN A 138 11.13 -7.79 -5.46
CA ASN A 138 9.94 -8.64 -5.41
C ASN A 138 8.65 -7.83 -5.59
N GLY A 139 8.62 -6.61 -5.05
CA GLY A 139 7.50 -5.68 -5.22
C GLY A 139 7.26 -5.35 -6.68
N LYS A 140 8.32 -5.04 -7.43
CA LYS A 140 8.24 -4.76 -8.87
C LYS A 140 7.71 -5.94 -9.69
N ILE A 141 8.17 -7.15 -9.40
CA ILE A 141 7.66 -8.37 -10.07
C ILE A 141 6.15 -8.54 -9.80
N MET A 142 5.73 -8.27 -8.57
CA MET A 142 4.32 -8.38 -8.16
C MET A 142 3.43 -7.36 -8.89
N THR A 143 3.84 -6.09 -8.96
CA THR A 143 3.02 -5.06 -9.62
C THR A 143 2.91 -5.29 -11.13
N GLN A 144 3.97 -5.80 -11.76
CA GLN A 144 3.95 -6.22 -13.16
C GLN A 144 3.03 -7.42 -13.37
N ALA A 145 3.09 -8.44 -12.50
CA ALA A 145 2.22 -9.61 -12.59
C ALA A 145 0.74 -9.27 -12.38
N LEU A 146 0.45 -8.25 -11.58
CA LEU A 146 -0.91 -7.75 -11.33
C LEU A 146 -1.41 -6.78 -12.42
N ASP A 147 -0.55 -6.34 -13.35
CA ASP A 147 -0.82 -5.30 -14.34
C ASP A 147 -1.29 -3.97 -13.70
N LEU A 148 -0.63 -3.58 -12.60
CA LEU A 148 -0.96 -2.39 -11.81
C LEU A 148 0.24 -1.42 -11.74
N PRO A 149 0.56 -0.66 -12.81
CA PRO A 149 1.73 0.21 -12.83
C PRO A 149 1.63 1.36 -11.81
N GLN A 150 0.42 1.83 -11.48
CA GLN A 150 0.24 2.87 -10.45
C GLN A 150 0.54 2.37 -9.04
N LEU A 151 0.52 1.06 -8.81
CA LEU A 151 0.83 0.46 -7.52
C LEU A 151 2.35 0.39 -7.29
N GLU A 152 3.18 0.38 -8.33
CA GLU A 152 4.64 0.22 -8.22
C GLU A 152 5.25 1.31 -7.31
N THR A 153 5.03 2.58 -7.64
CA THR A 153 5.56 3.70 -6.84
C THR A 153 4.99 3.74 -5.41
N GLU A 154 3.76 3.26 -5.21
CA GLU A 154 3.14 3.18 -3.88
C GLU A 154 3.79 2.10 -3.02
N LEU A 155 4.01 0.94 -3.63
CA LEU A 155 4.66 -0.19 -2.98
C LEU A 155 6.13 0.11 -2.69
N GLU A 156 6.85 0.75 -3.62
CA GLU A 156 8.25 1.14 -3.44
C GLU A 156 8.43 2.10 -2.26
N ARG A 157 7.58 3.11 -2.14
CA ARG A 157 7.60 4.06 -1.03
C ARG A 157 7.28 3.37 0.29
N ALA A 158 6.27 2.52 0.29
CA ALA A 158 5.86 1.80 1.49
C ALA A 158 6.97 0.86 1.97
N ILE A 159 7.60 0.10 1.07
CA ILE A 159 8.78 -0.72 1.39
C ILE A 159 9.89 0.15 2.01
N TRP A 160 10.25 1.27 1.37
CA TRP A 160 11.32 2.14 1.88
C TRP A 160 11.02 2.72 3.27
N GLN A 161 9.79 3.18 3.51
CA GLN A 161 9.40 3.71 4.83
C GLN A 161 9.44 2.62 5.91
N VAL A 162 9.02 1.40 5.59
CA VAL A 162 9.04 0.29 6.55
C VAL A 162 10.47 -0.18 6.82
N GLU A 163 11.32 -0.32 5.79
CA GLU A 163 12.74 -0.62 5.93
C GLU A 163 13.44 0.40 6.85
N THR A 164 13.29 1.68 6.55
CA THR A 164 13.87 2.77 7.34
C THR A 164 13.40 2.75 8.80
N ALA A 165 12.13 2.43 9.03
CA ALA A 165 11.57 2.33 10.38
C ALA A 165 12.11 1.13 11.16
N ILE A 166 12.26 -0.04 10.51
CA ILE A 166 12.85 -1.24 11.14
C ILE A 166 14.32 -1.00 11.48
N GLU A 167 15.08 -0.37 10.58
CA GLU A 167 16.48 0.00 10.81
C GLU A 167 16.61 0.94 12.01
N LYS A 168 15.79 2.00 12.06
CA LYS A 168 15.78 2.94 13.18
C LYS A 168 15.45 2.25 14.51
N GLN A 169 14.42 1.40 14.55
CA GLN A 169 14.06 0.64 15.75
C GLN A 169 15.17 -0.33 16.19
N THR A 170 15.85 -0.96 15.24
CA THR A 170 16.95 -1.88 15.51
C THR A 170 18.17 -1.14 16.07
N ALA A 171 18.49 0.04 15.51
CA ALA A 171 19.55 0.91 16.00
C ALA A 171 19.27 1.39 17.44
N GLU A 172 18.05 1.88 17.71
CA GLU A 172 17.64 2.33 19.05
C GLU A 172 17.70 1.20 20.09
N ARG A 173 17.21 -0.01 19.76
CA ARG A 173 17.31 -1.20 20.62
C ARG A 173 18.76 -1.64 20.88
N SER A 174 19.66 -1.44 19.90
CA SER A 174 21.07 -1.76 20.06
C SER A 174 21.82 -0.73 20.91
N ALA A 175 21.40 0.54 20.89
CA ALA A 175 21.94 1.61 21.72
C ALA A 175 21.51 1.44 23.18
N SER A 176 20.21 1.16 23.44
CA SER A 176 19.70 0.96 24.80
C SER A 176 20.32 -0.26 25.51
N LYS A 177 20.72 -1.30 24.76
CA LYS A 177 21.46 -2.45 25.31
C LYS A 177 22.92 -2.14 25.63
N LYS A 178 23.52 -1.09 25.06
CA LYS A 178 24.91 -0.68 25.33
C LYS A 178 25.04 0.27 26.52
N ASP A 179 23.99 1.04 26.80
CA ASP A 179 23.93 1.99 27.93
C ASP A 179 23.59 1.34 29.28
N ASP A 180 23.48 0.01 29.32
CA ASP A 180 23.36 -0.77 30.56
C ASP A 180 24.66 -1.55 30.88
N PRO A 181 25.80 -0.88 31.18
CA PRO A 181 26.97 -1.56 31.72
C PRO A 181 26.81 -1.71 33.24
N LYS A 182 26.48 -2.94 33.66
CA LYS A 182 26.66 -3.46 35.03
C LYS A 182 25.86 -2.73 36.13
N SER A 183 24.68 -3.26 36.47
CA SER A 183 24.33 -3.37 37.88
C SER A 183 25.15 -4.53 38.48
N GLN A 184 25.93 -4.19 39.50
CA GLN A 184 26.78 -5.08 40.29
C GLN A 184 25.98 -6.16 41.01
#